data_AF-J8AQW4-F1
#
_entry.id   AF-J8AQW4-F1
#
_cell.length_a   1.000
_cell.length_b   1.000
_cell.length_c   1.000
_cell.angle_alpha   90.00
_cell.angle_beta   90.00
_cell.angle_gamma   90.00
#
_symmetry.space_group_name_H-M   'P 1'
#
loop_
_entity.id
_entity.type
_entity.pdbx_description
1 polymer ?
#
loop_
_entity_poly.entity_id
_entity_poly.type
_entity_poly.pdbx_seq_one_letter_code
_entity_poly.pdbx_strand_id
1 'polypeptide(L)'
;MREIKLEDGKYTVVNELSDGGGLHALRYGEEWRNLAGDNLILAMFHKIEELQNNKDVETVNVQWTPAFQSYHSAGDESEPFCDKCEKYLDIDFNYCPDCGSKLDWGGVK
;
A
#
# COMPACT_ATOMS: atom_id res chain seq x y z
N MET A 1 20.93 3.82 10.24
CA MET A 1 20.07 3.78 11.43
C MET A 1 18.69 4.29 11.05
N ARG A 2 17.62 3.56 11.38
CA ARG A 2 16.22 3.99 11.18
C ARG A 2 15.47 3.93 12.49
N GLU A 3 14.69 4.96 12.81
CA GLU A 3 13.89 5.04 14.04
C GLU A 3 12.41 5.24 13.75
N ILE A 4 11.56 4.64 14.59
CA ILE A 4 10.11 4.84 14.59
C ILE A 4 9.67 5.22 16.00
N LYS A 5 8.99 6.35 16.12
CA LYS A 5 8.37 6.80 17.38
C LYS A 5 6.94 6.29 17.45
N LEU A 6 6.57 5.73 18.60
CA LEU A 6 5.25 5.16 18.87
C LEU A 6 4.66 5.81 20.13
N GLU A 7 3.33 5.81 20.25
CA GLU A 7 2.62 6.30 21.45
C GLU A 7 3.10 7.68 21.90
N ASP A 8 3.02 8.67 21.00
CA ASP A 8 3.44 10.06 21.25
C ASP A 8 4.87 10.21 21.79
N GLY A 9 5.77 9.31 21.37
CA GLY A 9 7.18 9.32 21.77
C GLY A 9 7.50 8.57 23.06
N LYS A 10 6.52 7.86 23.65
CA LYS A 10 6.75 6.95 24.77
C LYS A 10 7.72 5.83 24.42
N TYR A 11 7.63 5.29 23.20
CA TYR A 11 8.53 4.26 22.70
C TYR A 11 9.25 4.72 21.43
N THR A 12 10.52 4.34 21.29
CA THR A 12 11.29 4.49 20.05
C THR A 12 11.86 3.14 19.67
N VAL A 13 11.49 2.62 18.49
CA VAL A 13 12.08 1.38 17.93
C VAL A 13 13.20 1.77 16.97
N VAL A 14 14.39 1.22 17.18
CA VAL A 14 15.60 1.55 16.42
C VAL A 14 16.08 0.30 15.69
N ASN A 15 16.25 0.42 14.37
CA ASN A 15 16.79 -0.61 13.50
C ASN A 15 18.15 -0.19 12.94
N GLU A 16 19.18 -0.93 13.33
CA GLU A 16 20.58 -0.73 12.92
C GLU A 16 21.12 -1.93 12.13
N LEU A 17 20.28 -2.86 11.70
CA LEU A 17 20.72 -4.08 10.99
C LEU A 17 21.59 -3.76 9.74
N SER A 18 21.30 -2.65 9.04
CA SER A 18 22.09 -2.21 7.89
C SER A 18 23.48 -1.68 8.26
N ASP A 19 23.69 -1.29 9.51
CA ASP A 19 24.95 -0.74 10.03
C ASP A 19 25.72 -1.78 10.87
N GLY A 20 25.30 -3.05 10.83
CA GLY A 20 25.89 -4.13 11.62
C GLY A 20 25.42 -4.20 13.08
N GLY A 21 24.44 -3.36 13.46
CA GLY A 21 23.80 -3.36 14.77
C GLY A 21 22.60 -4.31 14.85
N GLY A 22 21.79 -4.11 15.89
CA GLY A 22 20.61 -4.92 16.17
C GLY A 22 19.28 -4.19 15.98
N LEU A 23 18.20 -4.85 16.42
CA LEU A 23 16.90 -4.23 16.64
C LEU A 23 16.74 -4.05 18.15
N HIS A 24 16.49 -2.82 18.60
CA HIS A 24 16.26 -2.52 20.01
C HIS A 24 15.21 -1.42 20.16
N ALA A 25 14.76 -1.19 21.39
CA ALA A 25 13.76 -0.17 21.69
C ALA A 25 14.16 0.66 22.90
N LEU A 26 13.71 1.91 22.91
CA LEU A 26 13.81 2.83 24.03
C LEU A 26 12.42 3.11 24.59
N ARG A 27 12.30 3.29 25.90
CA ARG A 27 11.10 3.79 26.57
C ARG A 27 11.45 5.07 27.32
N TYR A 28 10.81 6.18 26.95
CA TYR A 28 11.16 7.52 27.45
C TYR A 28 12.67 7.84 27.30
N GLY A 29 13.30 7.34 26.23
CA GLY A 29 14.72 7.56 25.95
C GLY A 29 15.70 6.57 26.62
N GLU A 30 15.24 5.73 27.54
CA GLU A 30 16.07 4.70 28.18
C GLU A 30 15.93 3.35 27.49
N GLU A 31 16.99 2.52 27.53
CA GLU A 31 16.98 1.19 26.92
C GLU A 31 15.85 0.33 27.50
N TRP A 32 15.01 -0.21 26.63
CA TRP A 32 13.86 -1.01 27.00
C TRP A 32 14.21 -2.49 26.97
N ARG A 33 13.93 -3.16 28.10
CA ARG A 33 14.26 -4.56 28.42
C ARG A 33 14.36 -5.48 27.20
N ASN A 34 13.23 -5.84 26.60
CA ASN A 34 13.14 -6.73 25.48
C ASN A 34 12.05 -6.26 24.52
N LEU A 35 12.15 -6.67 23.26
CA LEU A 35 11.18 -6.36 22.21
C LEU A 35 9.84 -7.11 22.35
N ALA A 36 9.58 -7.74 23.50
CA ALA A 36 8.42 -8.59 23.75
C ALA A 36 7.46 -8.00 24.80
N GLY A 37 7.59 -6.72 25.15
CA GLY A 37 6.65 -6.08 26.07
C GLY A 37 5.28 -5.87 25.43
N ASP A 38 4.22 -6.40 26.04
CA ASP A 38 2.84 -6.37 25.51
C ASP A 38 2.42 -4.99 24.98
N ASN A 39 2.72 -3.92 25.75
CA ASN A 39 2.36 -2.56 25.35
C ASN A 39 3.21 -2.00 24.19
N LEU A 40 4.46 -2.43 24.03
CA LEU A 40 5.28 -2.07 22.87
C LEU A 40 4.77 -2.78 21.62
N ILE A 41 4.44 -4.06 21.74
CA ILE A 41 3.85 -4.84 20.64
C ILE A 41 2.50 -4.24 20.23
N LEU A 42 1.66 -3.89 21.20
CA LEU A 42 0.38 -3.21 20.95
C LEU A 42 0.58 -1.88 20.23
N ALA A 43 1.53 -1.06 20.68
CA ALA A 43 1.86 0.20 20.03
C ALA A 43 2.33 0.01 18.58
N MET A 44 3.13 -1.04 18.32
CA MET A 44 3.52 -1.40 16.95
C MET A 44 2.33 -1.86 16.11
N PHE A 45 1.42 -2.64 16.69
CA PHE A 45 0.20 -3.09 16.00
C PHE A 45 -0.66 -1.90 15.57
N HIS A 46 -0.95 -0.97 16.49
CA HIS A 46 -1.69 0.24 16.14
C HIS A 46 -0.99 1.07 15.06
N LYS A 47 0.34 1.13 15.06
CA LYS A 47 1.07 1.81 13.98
C LYS A 47 0.92 1.11 12.64
N ILE A 48 0.91 -0.22 12.61
CA ILE A 48 0.64 -0.98 11.38
C ILE A 48 -0.79 -0.72 10.89
N GLU A 49 -1.76 -0.71 11.80
CA GLU A 49 -3.17 -0.39 11.50
C GLU A 49 -3.32 1.01 10.89
N GLU A 50 -2.70 2.02 11.52
CA GLU A 50 -2.65 3.39 11.00
C GLU A 50 -2.03 3.43 9.60
N LEU A 51 -0.91 2.75 9.39
CA LEU A 51 -0.24 2.70 8.08
C LEU A 51 -1.06 1.95 7.02
N GLN A 52 -1.83 0.93 7.42
CA GLN A 52 -2.73 0.22 6.51
C GLN A 52 -3.93 1.08 6.13
N ASN A 53 -4.49 1.83 7.08
CA ASN A 53 -5.59 2.76 6.84
C ASN A 53 -5.16 3.97 6.00
N ASN A 54 -3.92 4.42 6.18
CA ASN A 54 -3.33 5.51 5.40
C ASN A 54 -2.75 5.07 4.05
N LYS A 55 -2.82 3.78 3.70
CA LYS A 55 -2.68 3.38 2.30
C LYS A 55 -3.97 3.78 1.62
N ASP A 56 -4.04 5.04 1.21
CA ASP A 56 -4.94 5.49 0.16
C ASP A 56 -4.58 4.67 -1.10
N VAL A 57 -5.19 3.49 -1.23
CA VAL A 57 -5.18 2.77 -2.48
C VAL A 57 -6.05 3.61 -3.39
N GLU A 58 -5.41 4.53 -4.13
CA GLU A 58 -6.08 5.34 -5.13
C GLU A 58 -6.96 4.42 -5.95
N THR A 59 -8.26 4.68 -5.85
CA THR A 59 -9.25 3.96 -6.63
C THR A 59 -9.33 4.67 -7.95
N VAL A 60 -8.99 3.95 -9.01
CA VAL A 60 -8.89 4.49 -10.36
C VAL A 60 -10.04 3.91 -11.16
N ASN A 61 -10.78 4.79 -11.84
CA ASN A 61 -11.88 4.36 -12.69
C ASN A 61 -11.34 3.66 -13.94
N VAL A 62 -11.99 2.57 -14.33
CA VAL A 62 -11.71 1.92 -15.62
C VAL A 62 -12.41 2.71 -16.72
N GLN A 63 -11.64 3.12 -17.74
CA GLN A 63 -12.15 3.74 -18.95
C GLN A 63 -12.25 2.71 -20.06
N TRP A 64 -13.14 2.94 -21.02
CA TRP A 64 -13.35 2.05 -22.16
C TRP A 64 -13.00 2.77 -23.45
N THR A 65 -12.30 2.08 -24.35
CA THR A 65 -12.06 2.63 -25.68
C THR A 65 -13.39 2.78 -26.44
N PRO A 66 -13.59 3.85 -27.22
CA PRO A 66 -14.74 3.95 -28.11
C PRO A 66 -14.71 2.80 -29.12
N ALA A 67 -15.84 2.09 -29.30
CA ALA A 67 -15.96 0.90 -30.17
C ALA A 67 -15.52 1.12 -31.64
N PHE A 68 -15.34 2.36 -32.09
CA PHE A 68 -14.91 2.70 -33.44
C PHE A 68 -13.41 3.06 -33.55
N GLN A 69 -12.64 3.05 -32.44
CA GLN A 69 -11.23 3.49 -32.40
C GLN A 69 -10.23 2.36 -32.09
N SER A 70 -10.64 1.09 -31.99
CA SER A 70 -9.72 -0.04 -31.82
C SER A 70 -8.92 -0.29 -33.12
N TYR A 71 -7.85 0.47 -33.31
CA TYR A 71 -6.99 0.41 -34.50
C TYR A 71 -6.36 -0.98 -34.75
N HIS A 72 -6.41 -1.89 -33.75
CA HIS A 72 -5.80 -3.21 -33.79
C HIS A 72 -6.79 -4.37 -33.95
N SER A 73 -8.12 -4.14 -33.88
CA SER A 73 -9.13 -5.18 -33.98
C SER A 73 -10.25 -4.72 -34.90
N ALA A 74 -10.50 -5.47 -35.98
CA ALA A 74 -11.67 -5.27 -36.84
C ALA A 74 -12.97 -5.77 -36.16
N GLY A 75 -13.19 -5.40 -34.89
CA GLY A 75 -14.28 -5.87 -34.06
C GLY A 75 -14.94 -4.71 -33.30
N ASP A 76 -16.26 -4.75 -33.23
CA ASP A 76 -17.16 -3.76 -32.59
C ASP A 76 -17.04 -3.71 -31.04
N GLU A 77 -15.90 -4.12 -30.46
CA GLU A 77 -15.76 -4.36 -29.03
C GLU A 77 -14.88 -3.29 -28.35
N SER A 78 -15.42 -2.70 -27.28
CA SER A 78 -14.72 -1.76 -26.42
C SER A 78 -13.72 -2.48 -25.51
N GLU A 79 -12.51 -1.94 -25.37
CA GLU A 79 -11.44 -2.51 -24.52
C GLU A 79 -11.25 -1.65 -23.26
N PRO A 80 -11.24 -2.24 -22.06
CA PRO A 80 -11.04 -1.50 -20.82
C PRO A 80 -9.56 -1.19 -20.55
N PHE A 81 -9.28 -0.01 -20.02
CA PHE A 81 -7.94 0.42 -19.65
C PHE A 81 -7.94 1.21 -18.34
N CYS A 82 -6.79 1.21 -17.68
CA CYS A 82 -6.56 1.96 -16.45
C CYS A 82 -6.39 3.46 -16.75
N ASP A 83 -7.18 4.32 -16.12
CA ASP A 83 -7.09 5.78 -16.29
C ASP A 83 -5.74 6.36 -15.82
N LYS A 84 -5.04 5.68 -14.89
CA LYS A 84 -3.76 6.15 -14.33
C LYS A 84 -2.53 5.82 -15.18
N CYS A 85 -2.50 4.66 -15.80
CA CYS A 85 -1.31 4.17 -16.52
C CYS A 85 -1.60 3.74 -17.96
N GLU A 86 -2.83 3.93 -18.43
CA GLU A 86 -3.30 3.61 -19.79
C GLU A 86 -3.10 2.13 -20.19
N LYS A 87 -2.82 1.26 -19.21
CA LYS A 87 -2.63 -0.16 -19.44
C LYS A 87 -3.99 -0.82 -19.69
N TYR A 88 -4.08 -1.59 -20.77
CA TYR A 88 -5.23 -2.45 -21.04
C TYR A 88 -5.39 -3.50 -19.95
N LEU A 89 -6.63 -3.73 -19.54
CA LEU A 89 -7.01 -4.57 -18.42
C LEU A 89 -7.86 -5.74 -18.92
N ASP A 90 -7.77 -6.87 -18.22
CA ASP A 90 -8.76 -7.93 -18.36
C ASP A 90 -9.91 -7.70 -17.36
N ILE A 91 -11.14 -8.08 -17.74
CA ILE A 91 -12.38 -7.82 -16.99
C ILE A 91 -12.35 -8.38 -15.55
N ASP A 92 -11.52 -9.40 -15.30
CA ASP A 92 -11.39 -10.05 -13.98
C ASP A 92 -10.43 -9.34 -13.01
N PHE A 93 -9.75 -8.26 -13.42
CA PHE A 93 -8.75 -7.61 -12.58
C PHE A 93 -9.37 -6.72 -11.50
N ASN A 94 -8.99 -6.97 -10.23
CA ASN A 94 -9.35 -6.11 -9.09
C ASN A 94 -8.32 -4.99 -8.86
N TYR A 95 -7.10 -5.18 -9.35
CA TYR A 95 -5.99 -4.25 -9.25
C TYR A 95 -5.30 -4.15 -10.59
N CYS A 96 -4.81 -2.95 -10.94
CA CYS A 96 -4.01 -2.79 -12.13
C CYS A 96 -2.67 -3.54 -11.96
N PRO A 97 -2.26 -4.39 -12.93
CA PRO A 97 -1.02 -5.16 -12.84
C PRO A 97 0.25 -4.29 -12.89
N ASP A 98 0.14 -3.04 -13.37
CA ASP A 98 1.29 -2.15 -13.57
C ASP A 98 1.36 -1.08 -12.47
N CYS A 99 0.27 -0.33 -12.25
CA CYS A 99 0.27 0.76 -11.25
C CYS A 99 -0.17 0.34 -9.85
N GLY A 100 -0.63 -0.90 -9.65
CA GLY A 100 -1.07 -1.43 -8.36
C GLY A 100 -2.31 -0.73 -7.76
N SER A 101 -2.95 0.16 -8.51
CA SER A 101 -4.14 0.89 -8.07
C SER A 101 -5.38 -0.02 -8.08
N LYS A 102 -6.33 0.25 -7.19
CA LYS A 102 -7.59 -0.51 -7.14
C LYS A 102 -8.47 -0.05 -8.29
N LEU A 103 -9.00 -1.01 -9.05
CA LEU A 103 -9.84 -0.71 -10.21
C LEU A 103 -11.30 -0.59 -9.77
N ASP A 104 -11.94 0.51 -10.13
CA ASP A 104 -13.39 0.67 -10.05
C ASP A 104 -14.01 0.50 -11.45
N TRP A 105 -14.84 -0.52 -11.57
CA TRP A 105 -15.53 -0.90 -12.82
C TRP A 105 -16.92 -0.26 -12.95
N GLY A 106 -17.35 0.59 -12.01
CA GLY A 106 -18.57 1.39 -12.15
C GLY A 106 -19.86 0.57 -12.24
N GLY A 107 -19.88 -0.67 -11.75
CA GLY A 107 -21.04 -1.58 -11.78
C GLY A 107 -21.15 -2.47 -13.03
N VAL A 108 -20.18 -2.41 -13.93
CA VAL A 108 -20.06 -3.33 -15.07
C VAL A 108 -19.10 -4.44 -14.67
N LYS A 109 -19.62 -5.55 -14.14
CA LYS A 109 -18.87 -6.78 -13.89
C LYS A 109 -19.68 -7.98 -14.33
#